data_AF-A0A3D8HYY3-F1
#
_entry.id   AF-A0A3D8HYY3-F1
#
_cell.length_a   1.000
_cell.length_b   1.000
_cell.length_c   1.000
_cell.angle_alpha   90.00
_cell.angle_beta   90.00
_cell.angle_gamma   90.00
#
_symmetry.space_group_name_H-M   'P 1'
#
loop_
_entity.id
_entity.type
_entity.pdbx_description
1 polymer ?
#
loop_
_entity_poly.entity_id
_entity_poly.type
_entity_poly.pdbx_seq_one_letter_code
_entity_poly.pdbx_strand_id
1 'polypeptide(L)'
;MGKMMNRHGFSMIELVFVIIILGALAGTATTWLLQTRMDSQVAMTRSDIATLLKQVPARVIAENIAITNTPPQGYNNWGEWLMDTPSLDKSKWQPTQNGLVAISFIESNTQNNNIVTCPGNYIFLDLSTGKLHFNPKMINKTVTFCRLLAESYSNGANREIDLVTNNKTVF
;
A
#
# COMPACT_ATOMS: atom_id res chain seq x y z
N MET A 1 -22.71 -43.95 -43.50
CA MET A 1 -23.35 -44.40 -42.25
C MET A 1 -23.25 -43.25 -41.25
N GLY A 2 -24.25 -42.37 -41.21
CA GLY A 2 -24.24 -41.15 -40.40
C GLY A 2 -25.11 -41.32 -39.15
N LYS A 3 -24.51 -41.27 -37.97
CA LYS A 3 -25.20 -41.36 -36.67
C LYS A 3 -25.94 -40.03 -36.41
N MET A 4 -27.27 -40.03 -36.43
CA MET A 4 -28.06 -38.86 -36.01
C MET A 4 -27.89 -38.64 -34.50
N MET A 5 -27.47 -37.42 -34.14
CA MET A 5 -27.30 -36.99 -32.77
C MET A 5 -28.56 -36.25 -32.32
N ASN A 6 -29.34 -36.86 -31.43
CA ASN A 6 -30.51 -36.21 -30.82
C ASN A 6 -30.02 -35.09 -29.89
N ARG A 7 -30.29 -33.83 -30.28
CA ARG A 7 -30.07 -32.67 -29.43
C ARG A 7 -31.31 -32.46 -28.58
N HIS A 8 -31.22 -32.76 -27.28
CA HIS A 8 -32.28 -32.42 -26.32
C HIS A 8 -32.26 -30.91 -26.07
N GLY A 9 -33.42 -30.27 -26.28
CA GLY A 9 -33.62 -28.85 -25.98
C GLY A 9 -33.73 -28.61 -24.48
N PHE A 10 -33.08 -27.56 -23.99
CA PHE A 10 -33.11 -27.15 -22.59
C PHE A 10 -34.53 -26.72 -22.18
N SER A 11 -35.03 -27.22 -21.04
CA SER A 11 -36.38 -26.92 -20.58
C SER A 11 -36.47 -25.51 -20.00
N MET A 12 -37.61 -24.84 -20.18
CA MET A 12 -37.86 -23.52 -19.57
C MET A 12 -37.67 -23.54 -18.05
N ILE A 13 -38.03 -24.63 -17.39
CA ILE A 13 -37.89 -24.74 -15.93
C ILE A 13 -36.43 -24.92 -15.49
N GLU A 14 -35.61 -25.61 -16.29
CA GLU A 14 -34.18 -25.72 -16.01
C GLU A 14 -33.50 -24.34 -16.11
N LEU A 15 -33.95 -23.50 -17.05
CA LEU A 15 -33.47 -22.12 -17.18
C LEU A 15 -33.79 -21.29 -15.94
N VAL A 16 -35.02 -21.37 -15.44
CA VAL A 16 -35.44 -20.63 -14.24
C VAL A 16 -34.62 -21.09 -13.03
N PHE A 17 -34.40 -22.39 -12.87
CA PHE A 17 -33.63 -22.92 -11.75
C PHE A 17 -32.17 -22.45 -11.78
N VAL A 18 -31.54 -22.43 -12.96
CA VAL A 18 -30.17 -21.94 -13.13
C VAL A 18 -30.05 -20.45 -12.79
N ILE A 19 -30.99 -19.61 -13.24
CA ILE A 19 -30.95 -18.17 -12.96
C ILE A 19 -31.09 -17.88 -11.46
N ILE A 20 -31.98 -18.60 -10.77
CA ILE A 20 -32.16 -18.45 -9.31
C ILE A 20 -30.88 -18.83 -8.57
N ILE A 21 -30.27 -19.96 -8.92
CA ILE A 21 -29.02 -20.41 -8.29
C ILE A 21 -27.89 -19.41 -8.55
N LEU A 22 -27.71 -18.96 -9.80
CA LEU A 22 -26.69 -17.97 -10.14
C LEU A 22 -26.92 -16.65 -9.40
N GLY A 23 -28.18 -16.21 -9.25
CA GLY A 23 -28.53 -15.01 -8.50
C GLY A 23 -28.12 -15.10 -7.02
N ALA A 24 -28.41 -16.23 -6.37
CA ALA A 24 -28.02 -16.46 -4.98
C ALA A 24 -26.49 -16.56 -4.81
N LEU A 25 -25.81 -17.31 -5.68
CA LEU A 25 -24.35 -17.48 -5.64
C LEU A 25 -23.62 -16.15 -5.86
N ALA A 26 -24.04 -15.34 -6.84
CA ALA A 26 -23.43 -14.05 -7.13
C ALA A 26 -23.52 -13.07 -5.95
N GLY A 27 -24.64 -13.06 -5.22
CA GLY A 27 -24.82 -12.23 -4.03
C GLY A 27 -23.82 -12.59 -2.92
N THR A 28 -23.65 -13.88 -2.63
CA THR A 28 -22.72 -14.33 -1.59
C THR A 28 -21.25 -14.13 -1.96
N ALA A 29 -20.90 -14.26 -3.25
CA ALA A 29 -19.53 -14.14 -3.71
C ALA A 29 -18.97 -12.71 -3.60
N THR A 30 -19.82 -11.70 -3.75
CA THR A 30 -19.39 -10.30 -3.78
C THR A 30 -18.78 -9.87 -2.45
N THR A 31 -19.30 -10.34 -1.31
CA THR A 31 -18.86 -9.89 0.01
C THR A 31 -17.45 -10.39 0.36
N TRP A 32 -17.13 -11.66 0.09
CA TRP A 32 -15.80 -12.21 0.37
C TRP A 32 -14.72 -11.63 -0.56
N LEU A 33 -15.10 -11.30 -1.81
CA LEU A 33 -14.17 -10.77 -2.80
C LEU A 33 -13.67 -9.38 -2.39
N LEU A 34 -14.54 -8.55 -1.82
CA LEU A 34 -14.18 -7.21 -1.34
C LEU A 34 -13.21 -7.29 -0.15
N GLN A 35 -13.47 -8.18 0.81
CA GLN A 35 -12.58 -8.37 1.95
C GLN A 35 -11.19 -8.87 1.52
N THR A 36 -11.15 -9.89 0.66
CA THR A 36 -9.88 -10.46 0.16
C THR A 36 -9.06 -9.44 -0.63
N ARG A 37 -9.72 -8.58 -1.43
CA ARG A 37 -9.05 -7.48 -2.15
C ARG A 37 -8.46 -6.43 -1.22
N MET A 38 -9.10 -6.16 -0.10
CA MET A 38 -8.60 -5.20 0.88
C MET A 38 -7.43 -5.76 1.67
N ASP A 39 -7.52 -7.03 2.09
CA ASP A 39 -6.45 -7.71 2.82
C ASP A 39 -5.19 -7.86 1.95
N SER A 40 -5.34 -8.13 0.65
CA SER A 40 -4.21 -8.19 -0.28
C SER A 40 -3.55 -6.83 -0.47
N GLN A 41 -4.32 -5.75 -0.57
CA GLN A 41 -3.78 -4.39 -0.62
C GLN A 41 -2.98 -4.06 0.63
N VAL A 42 -3.50 -4.40 1.82
CA VAL A 42 -2.77 -4.22 3.08
C VAL A 42 -1.47 -5.02 3.06
N ALA A 43 -1.49 -6.29 2.65
CA ALA A 43 -0.29 -7.12 2.57
C ALA A 43 0.76 -6.55 1.59
N MET A 44 0.33 -6.04 0.43
CA MET A 44 1.21 -5.38 -0.54
C MET A 44 1.84 -4.12 0.07
N THR A 45 1.05 -3.24 0.67
CA THR A 45 1.56 -2.02 1.31
C THR A 45 2.55 -2.34 2.45
N ARG A 46 2.33 -3.41 3.21
CA ARG A 46 3.32 -3.87 4.21
C ARG A 46 4.62 -4.34 3.58
N SER A 47 4.55 -5.05 2.47
CA SER A 47 5.72 -5.48 1.71
C SER A 47 6.50 -4.26 1.19
N ASP A 48 5.81 -3.27 0.63
CA ASP A 48 6.42 -2.03 0.17
C ASP A 48 7.14 -1.30 1.30
N ILE A 49 6.51 -1.18 2.48
CA ILE A 49 7.14 -0.57 3.67
C ILE A 49 8.39 -1.36 4.08
N ALA A 50 8.32 -2.68 4.13
CA ALA A 50 9.46 -3.51 4.49
C ALA A 50 10.63 -3.36 3.49
N THR A 51 10.33 -3.20 2.21
CA THR A 51 11.31 -2.91 1.15
C THR A 51 11.92 -1.53 1.34
N LEU A 52 11.10 -0.50 1.56
CA LEU A 52 11.55 0.87 1.82
C LEU A 52 12.52 0.92 3.00
N LEU A 53 12.15 0.30 4.13
CA LEU A 53 12.98 0.27 5.35
C LEU A 53 14.34 -0.42 5.15
N LYS A 54 14.50 -1.25 4.12
CA LYS A 54 15.77 -1.91 3.78
C LYS A 54 16.57 -1.13 2.75
N GLN A 55 15.91 -0.62 1.72
CA GLN A 55 16.57 0.02 0.58
C GLN A 55 16.97 1.46 0.86
N VAL A 56 16.21 2.21 1.67
CA VAL A 56 16.56 3.58 2.04
C VAL A 56 17.91 3.66 2.75
N PRO A 57 18.17 2.89 3.84
CA PRO A 57 19.49 2.89 4.47
C PRO A 57 20.60 2.41 3.52
N ALA A 58 20.34 1.37 2.72
CA ALA A 58 21.32 0.84 1.78
C ALA A 58 21.73 1.88 0.73
N ARG A 59 20.77 2.63 0.18
CA ARG A 59 21.03 3.69 -0.80
C ARG A 59 21.79 4.86 -0.18
N VAL A 60 21.41 5.29 1.03
CA VAL A 60 22.12 6.37 1.74
C VAL A 60 23.59 6.02 1.93
N ILE A 61 23.89 4.79 2.33
CA ILE A 61 25.26 4.32 2.53
C ILE A 61 26.00 4.20 1.19
N ALA A 62 25.35 3.68 0.14
CA ALA A 62 25.98 3.47 -1.16
C ALA A 62 26.30 4.79 -1.89
N GLU A 63 25.40 5.77 -1.81
CA GLU A 63 25.53 7.08 -2.49
C GLU A 63 26.15 8.15 -1.58
N ASN A 64 26.48 7.82 -0.32
CA ASN A 64 26.99 8.75 0.70
C ASN A 64 26.13 10.01 0.82
N ILE A 65 24.81 9.81 0.96
CA ILE A 65 23.83 10.89 1.01
C ILE A 65 23.80 11.48 2.42
N ALA A 66 23.98 12.80 2.52
CA ALA A 66 23.74 13.53 3.77
C ALA A 66 22.25 13.89 3.91
N ILE A 67 21.62 13.46 5.01
CA ILE A 67 20.25 13.86 5.33
C ILE A 67 20.28 15.30 5.85
N THR A 68 19.72 16.23 5.06
CA THR A 68 19.73 17.68 5.35
C THR A 68 18.40 18.30 4.94
N ASN A 69 18.23 19.62 5.11
CA ASN A 69 17.02 20.33 4.67
C ASN A 69 16.80 20.33 3.14
N THR A 70 17.80 19.91 2.36
CA THR A 70 17.71 19.79 0.90
C THR A 70 17.79 18.33 0.47
N PRO A 71 16.82 17.83 -0.31
CA PRO A 71 16.91 16.48 -0.86
C PRO A 71 18.04 16.38 -1.91
N PRO A 72 18.43 15.16 -2.29
CA PRO A 72 19.38 14.93 -3.38
C PRO A 72 18.94 15.56 -4.70
N GLN A 73 19.92 15.84 -5.58
CA GLN A 73 19.67 16.44 -6.89
C GLN A 73 18.64 15.62 -7.69
N GLY A 74 17.67 16.31 -8.29
CA GLY A 74 16.60 15.70 -9.08
C GLY A 74 15.28 15.46 -8.35
N TYR A 75 15.20 15.72 -7.05
CA TYR A 75 13.97 15.58 -6.26
C TYR A 75 13.57 16.92 -5.62
N ASN A 76 12.27 17.20 -5.55
CA ASN A 76 11.77 18.45 -4.96
C ASN A 76 11.70 18.37 -3.44
N ASN A 77 11.53 17.16 -2.90
CA ASN A 77 11.40 16.92 -1.47
C ASN A 77 11.86 15.50 -1.12
N TRP A 78 12.08 15.24 0.17
CA TRP A 78 12.55 13.95 0.65
C TRP A 78 11.50 12.84 0.51
N GLY A 79 10.21 13.17 0.51
CA GLY A 79 9.16 12.19 0.24
C GLY A 79 9.22 11.62 -1.18
N GLU A 80 9.52 12.45 -2.18
CA GLU A 80 9.69 12.04 -3.57
C GLU A 80 10.90 11.10 -3.70
N TRP A 81 12.01 11.45 -3.04
CA TRP A 81 13.20 10.61 -2.97
C TRP A 81 12.94 9.27 -2.25
N LEU A 82 12.18 9.29 -1.15
CA LEU A 82 11.77 8.09 -0.40
C LEU A 82 10.87 7.18 -1.23
N MET A 83 10.01 7.76 -2.07
CA MET A 83 9.13 7.01 -2.97
C MET A 83 9.91 6.36 -4.11
N ASP A 84 10.88 7.08 -4.68
CA ASP A 84 11.66 6.62 -5.82
C ASP A 84 12.71 5.57 -5.44
N THR A 85 13.28 5.66 -4.24
CA THR A 85 14.35 4.76 -3.78
C THR A 85 13.99 3.27 -3.88
N PRO A 86 12.80 2.82 -3.42
CA PRO A 86 12.34 1.46 -3.64
C PRO A 86 11.39 1.31 -4.84
N SER A 87 11.30 2.34 -5.70
CA SER A 87 10.41 2.37 -6.87
C SER A 87 8.95 2.08 -6.52
N LEU A 88 8.43 2.79 -5.52
CA LEU A 88 7.03 2.62 -5.12
C LEU A 88 6.08 3.12 -6.18
N ASP A 89 4.95 2.44 -6.27
CA ASP A 89 3.87 2.81 -7.16
C ASP A 89 3.21 4.12 -6.73
N LYS A 90 3.26 5.13 -7.61
CA LYS A 90 2.66 6.47 -7.43
C LYS A 90 1.14 6.43 -7.26
N SER A 91 0.48 5.34 -7.65
CA SER A 91 -0.96 5.15 -7.42
C SER A 91 -1.28 4.72 -5.99
N LYS A 92 -0.31 4.13 -5.27
CA LYS A 92 -0.47 3.58 -3.92
C LYS A 92 0.20 4.42 -2.84
N TRP A 93 1.09 5.32 -3.25
CA TRP A 93 1.89 6.12 -2.34
C TRP A 93 1.90 7.58 -2.78
N GLN A 94 1.79 8.46 -1.79
CA GLN A 94 1.89 9.90 -1.98
C GLN A 94 3.09 10.42 -1.18
N PRO A 95 4.02 11.14 -1.82
CA PRO A 95 5.12 11.79 -1.12
C PRO A 95 4.59 12.98 -0.32
N THR A 96 5.12 13.14 0.89
CA THR A 96 4.99 14.37 1.69
C THR A 96 6.32 15.12 1.66
N GLN A 97 6.48 16.20 2.43
CA GLN A 97 7.74 16.96 2.40
C GLN A 97 8.95 16.10 2.80
N ASN A 98 8.86 15.38 3.91
CA ASN A 98 9.94 14.56 4.45
C ASN A 98 9.57 13.09 4.62
N GLY A 99 8.46 12.66 4.05
CA GLY A 99 7.90 11.36 4.36
C GLY A 99 7.00 10.82 3.26
N LEU A 100 6.30 9.76 3.60
CA LEU A 100 5.50 9.01 2.65
C LEU A 100 4.21 8.56 3.32
N VAL A 101 3.10 8.67 2.59
CA VAL A 101 1.80 8.17 3.05
C VAL A 101 1.17 7.27 1.99
N ALA A 102 0.61 6.15 2.42
CA ALA A 102 -0.17 5.26 1.59
C ALA A 102 -1.48 5.93 1.17
N ILE A 103 -1.90 5.61 -0.05
CA ILE A 103 -3.18 5.97 -0.63
C ILE A 103 -4.14 4.81 -0.37
N SER A 104 -5.32 5.15 0.12
CA SER A 104 -6.48 4.26 0.18
C SER A 104 -7.43 4.57 -0.98
N PHE A 105 -7.91 3.52 -1.63
CA PHE A 105 -9.00 3.64 -2.58
C PHE A 105 -10.31 3.45 -1.82
N ILE A 106 -11.06 4.54 -1.63
CA ILE A 106 -12.45 4.45 -1.17
C ILE A 106 -13.34 4.44 -2.40
N GLU A 107 -14.21 3.45 -2.53
CA GLU A 107 -15.37 3.52 -3.42
C GLU A 107 -16.38 4.51 -2.80
N SER A 108 -16.09 5.82 -2.85
CA SER A 108 -17.06 6.83 -2.39
C SER A 108 -17.97 7.20 -3.56
N ASN A 109 -19.27 6.94 -3.39
CA ASN A 109 -20.35 7.25 -4.34
C ASN A 109 -20.67 8.76 -4.41
N THR A 110 -19.64 9.58 -4.52
CA THR A 110 -19.72 11.03 -4.70
C THR A 110 -18.63 11.40 -5.67
N GLN A 111 -19.04 11.76 -6.88
CA GLN A 111 -18.18 12.04 -8.02
C GLN A 111 -17.04 13.00 -7.69
N ASN A 112 -15.87 12.44 -7.39
CA ASN A 112 -14.54 12.89 -7.74
C ASN A 112 -13.62 11.70 -7.45
N ASN A 113 -12.57 11.51 -8.24
CA ASN A 113 -11.48 10.55 -7.95
C ASN A 113 -10.74 10.97 -6.68
N ASN A 114 -11.40 10.92 -5.52
CA ASN A 114 -10.86 11.36 -4.25
C ASN A 114 -9.93 10.25 -3.75
N ILE A 115 -8.69 10.31 -4.20
CA ILE A 115 -7.53 9.69 -3.56
C ILE A 115 -7.62 10.06 -2.08
N VAL A 116 -7.96 9.09 -1.23
CA VAL A 116 -7.96 9.30 0.22
C VAL A 116 -6.66 8.75 0.75
N THR A 117 -5.75 9.62 1.17
CA THR A 117 -4.53 9.16 1.82
C THR A 117 -4.86 8.59 3.19
N CYS A 118 -3.97 7.75 3.73
CA CYS A 118 -3.94 7.44 5.14
C CYS A 118 -3.21 8.57 5.86
N PRO A 119 -3.91 9.56 6.45
CA PRO A 119 -3.23 10.69 7.04
C PRO A 119 -2.47 10.23 8.28
N GLY A 120 -1.36 10.90 8.55
CA GLY A 120 -0.48 10.58 9.66
C GLY A 120 0.99 10.73 9.26
N ASN A 121 1.83 10.99 10.25
CA ASN A 121 3.28 11.03 10.05
C ASN A 121 3.90 9.73 10.58
N TYR A 122 3.78 8.66 9.79
CA TYR A 122 4.22 7.32 10.18
C TYR A 122 5.42 6.81 9.39
N ILE A 123 5.78 7.40 8.25
CA ILE A 123 7.05 7.17 7.55
C ILE A 123 7.63 8.54 7.26
N PHE A 124 8.73 8.89 7.90
CA PHE A 124 9.40 10.16 7.64
C PHE A 124 10.88 10.12 8.00
N LEU A 125 11.62 11.00 7.34
CA LEU A 125 12.99 11.34 7.65
C LEU A 125 12.99 12.50 8.62
N ASP A 126 13.62 12.29 9.77
CA ASP A 126 13.98 13.37 10.67
C ASP A 126 15.31 13.97 10.19
N LEU A 127 15.22 15.20 9.68
CA LEU A 127 16.37 15.92 9.13
C LEU A 127 17.32 16.45 10.20
N SER A 128 16.88 16.50 11.45
CA SER A 128 17.71 16.94 12.57
C SER A 128 18.58 15.82 13.14
N THR A 129 18.03 14.60 13.19
CA THR A 129 18.72 13.41 13.72
C THR A 129 19.30 12.51 12.64
N GLY A 130 18.90 12.70 11.37
CA GLY A 130 19.32 11.85 10.25
C GLY A 130 18.75 10.43 10.33
N LYS A 131 17.54 10.29 10.87
CA LYS A 131 16.89 8.99 11.11
C LYS A 131 15.66 8.80 10.24
N LEU A 132 15.45 7.57 9.80
CA LEU A 132 14.19 7.13 9.21
C LEU A 132 13.29 6.57 10.31
N HIS A 133 12.15 7.21 10.53
CA HIS A 133 11.14 6.76 11.47
C HIS A 133 10.03 6.03 10.74
N PHE A 134 9.66 4.86 11.27
CA PHE A 134 8.43 4.17 10.95
C PHE A 134 7.62 3.91 12.22
N ASN A 135 6.44 4.50 12.32
CA ASN A 135 5.55 4.34 13.48
C ASN A 135 4.09 4.08 13.03
N PRO A 136 3.67 2.81 12.93
CA PRO A 136 2.33 2.47 12.44
C PRO A 136 1.19 2.96 13.34
N LYS A 137 1.47 3.35 14.61
CA LYS A 137 0.44 3.92 15.50
C LYS A 137 0.01 5.33 15.07
N MET A 138 0.84 6.03 14.30
CA MET A 138 0.56 7.37 13.79
C MET A 138 -0.35 7.34 12.54
N ILE A 139 -0.67 6.16 12.01
CA ILE A 139 -1.63 5.99 10.91
C ILE A 139 -3.03 6.28 11.46
N ASN A 140 -3.72 7.25 10.87
CA ASN A 140 -5.11 7.54 11.23
C ASN A 140 -6.05 6.41 10.76
N LYS A 141 -6.90 5.95 11.66
CA LYS A 141 -7.79 4.79 11.47
C LYS A 141 -9.18 5.15 10.91
N THR A 142 -9.40 6.40 10.46
CA THR A 142 -10.70 6.84 9.91
C THR A 142 -11.16 5.99 8.72
N VAL A 143 -10.22 5.59 7.85
CA VAL A 143 -10.54 4.77 6.67
C VAL A 143 -10.27 3.30 6.96
N THR A 144 -11.15 2.41 6.49
CA THR A 144 -11.04 0.95 6.72
C THR A 144 -9.68 0.40 6.31
N PHE A 145 -9.19 0.75 5.13
CA PHE A 145 -7.85 0.34 4.69
C PHE A 145 -6.75 0.80 5.66
N CYS A 146 -6.76 2.07 6.08
CA CYS A 146 -5.75 2.61 6.99
C CYS A 146 -5.82 1.97 8.38
N ARG A 147 -7.03 1.66 8.85
CA ARG A 147 -7.26 0.90 10.08
C ARG A 147 -6.66 -0.49 9.99
N LEU A 148 -6.98 -1.25 8.93
CA LEU A 148 -6.43 -2.59 8.71
C LEU A 148 -4.91 -2.55 8.55
N LEU A 149 -4.37 -1.56 7.84
CA LEU A 149 -2.94 -1.36 7.71
C LEU A 149 -2.28 -1.11 9.07
N ALA A 150 -2.84 -0.23 9.90
CA ALA A 150 -2.33 0.04 11.24
C ALA A 150 -2.41 -1.20 12.15
N GLU A 151 -3.54 -1.91 12.13
CA GLU A 151 -3.80 -3.13 12.92
C GLU A 151 -2.97 -4.32 12.47
N SER A 152 -2.51 -4.32 11.22
CA SER A 152 -1.66 -5.38 10.70
C SER A 152 -0.33 -5.48 11.47
N TYR A 153 0.15 -4.38 12.03
CA TYR A 153 1.40 -4.30 12.79
C TYR A 153 1.20 -4.61 14.28
N SER A 154 2.10 -5.40 14.85
CA SER A 154 2.07 -5.73 16.28
C SER A 154 2.39 -4.50 17.16
N ASN A 155 1.93 -4.54 18.42
CA ASN A 155 2.32 -3.55 19.43
C ASN A 155 3.85 -3.53 19.57
N GLY A 156 4.50 -2.46 19.12
CA GLY A 156 5.98 -2.33 19.12
C GLY A 156 6.64 -2.48 17.73
N ALA A 157 5.88 -2.44 16.65
CA ALA A 157 6.42 -2.41 15.29
C ALA A 157 7.12 -1.10 14.88
N ASN A 158 7.30 -0.16 15.83
CA ASN A 158 8.04 1.07 15.59
C ASN A 158 9.48 0.73 15.20
N ARG A 159 10.00 1.41 14.18
CA ARG A 159 11.38 1.30 13.73
C ARG A 159 11.97 2.69 13.63
N GLU A 160 13.17 2.83 14.13
CA GLU A 160 14.01 3.99 13.91
C GLU A 160 15.31 3.47 13.36
N ILE A 161 15.72 3.99 12.21
CA ILE A 161 16.91 3.54 11.52
C ILE A 161 17.82 4.75 11.36
N ASP A 162 19.02 4.66 11.92
CA ASP A 162 20.05 5.68 11.74
C ASP A 162 20.57 5.59 10.31
N LEU A 163 20.45 6.69 9.56
CA LEU A 163 20.95 6.80 8.18
C LEU A 163 22.32 7.46 8.13
N VAL A 164 22.78 8.01 9.25
CA VAL A 164 24.11 8.58 9.37
C VAL A 164 25.09 7.43 9.50
N THR A 165 25.94 7.23 8.49
CA THR A 165 27.22 6.55 8.76
C THR A 165 27.95 7.43 9.74
N ASN A 166 28.30 6.91 10.91
CA ASN A 166 29.19 7.60 11.83
C ASN A 166 30.52 7.88 11.13
N ASN A 167 30.62 8.96 10.37
CA ASN A 167 31.91 9.54 9.99
C ASN A 167 32.43 10.34 11.19
N LYS A 168 32.47 9.69 12.35
CA LYS A 168 33.41 10.07 13.39
C LYS A 168 34.73 9.52 12.87
N THR A 169 35.46 10.37 12.16
CA THR A 169 36.83 10.17 11.71
C THR A 169 37.62 9.41 12.79
N VAL A 170 37.89 8.13 12.53
CA VAL A 170 38.95 7.38 13.16
C VAL A 170 39.97 7.10 12.07
N PHE A 171 40.80 8.10 11.80
CA PHE A 171 42.16 7.95 11.33
C PHE A 171 42.98 9.02 12.05
#